data_AF-A0A4S8MP69-F1
#
_entry.id   AF-A0A4S8MP69-F1
#
_cell.length_a   1.000
_cell.length_b   1.000
_cell.length_c   1.000
_cell.angle_alpha   90.00
_cell.angle_beta   90.00
_cell.angle_gamma   90.00
#
_symmetry.space_group_name_H-M   'P 1'
#
loop_
_entity.id
_entity.type
_entity.pdbx_description
1 polymer ?
#
loop_
_entity_poly.entity_id
_entity_poly.type
_entity_poly.pdbx_seq_one_letter_code
_entity_poly.pdbx_strand_id
1 'polypeptide(L)'
;TALLPTLVRPYMELLSRTDNLRHNVPLRFQTESCDRCQRCREITVDIVRFNKYESIRFWVCECQPAVIQLISSGLFPCAPKYPSLAVDIRMLDFVTRLFCRISPNHTAWCNTVHDYLHHQGYRLKGQDPLHRRFGNTLQWFNSLQ
;
A
#
# COMPACT_ATOMS: atom_id res chain seq x y z
N THR A 1 0.17 -18.03 10.42
CA THR A 1 0.97 -18.71 9.39
C THR A 1 1.36 -17.70 8.33
N ALA A 2 2.66 -17.58 8.07
CA ALA A 2 3.31 -16.37 7.57
C ALA A 2 2.85 -15.96 6.15
N LEU A 3 2.18 -14.82 6.04
CA LEU A 3 1.83 -14.21 4.76
C LEU A 3 3.03 -13.54 4.08
N LEU A 4 4.12 -13.27 4.82
CA LEU A 4 5.30 -12.56 4.29
C LEU A 4 6.06 -13.33 3.18
N PRO A 5 6.36 -14.63 3.31
CA PRO A 5 7.12 -15.36 2.27
C PRO A 5 6.40 -15.41 0.91
N THR A 6 5.07 -15.42 0.90
CA THR A 6 4.30 -15.48 -0.34
C THR A 6 4.27 -14.16 -1.10
N LEU A 7 4.68 -13.05 -0.46
CA LEU A 7 4.70 -11.71 -1.07
C LEU A 7 6.02 -11.37 -1.74
N VAL A 8 7.10 -12.10 -1.43
CA VAL A 8 8.43 -11.88 -2.02
C VAL A 8 8.38 -12.02 -3.53
N ARG A 9 7.73 -13.06 -4.06
CA ARG A 9 7.63 -13.28 -5.52
C ARG A 9 6.86 -12.17 -6.24
N PRO A 10 5.63 -11.79 -5.83
CA PRO A 10 4.93 -10.64 -6.41
C PRO A 10 5.72 -9.34 -6.36
N TYR A 11 6.47 -9.12 -5.27
CA TYR A 11 7.31 -7.93 -5.13
C TYR A 11 8.50 -7.94 -6.10
N MET A 12 9.22 -9.06 -6.22
CA MET A 12 10.32 -9.20 -7.18
C MET A 12 9.85 -9.04 -8.62
N GLU A 13 8.68 -9.59 -8.97
CA GLU A 13 8.08 -9.42 -10.29
C GLU A 13 7.74 -7.95 -10.58
N LEU A 14 7.21 -7.24 -9.58
CA LEU A 14 6.99 -5.80 -9.67
C LEU A 14 8.30 -5.06 -9.96
N LEU A 15 9.37 -5.32 -9.20
CA LEU A 15 10.67 -4.66 -9.38
C LEU A 15 11.24 -4.91 -10.78
N SER A 16 11.18 -6.16 -11.25
CA SER A 16 11.63 -6.54 -12.60
C SER A 16 10.85 -5.77 -13.68
N ARG A 17 9.52 -5.73 -13.58
CA ARG A 17 8.66 -5.06 -14.58
C ARG A 17 8.78 -3.54 -14.59
N THR A 18 9.21 -2.94 -13.48
CA THR A 18 9.26 -1.48 -13.31
C THR A 18 10.65 -0.90 -13.50
N ASP A 19 11.67 -1.73 -13.75
CA ASP A 19 13.08 -1.35 -13.67
C ASP A 19 13.37 -0.68 -12.31
N ASN A 20 13.16 -1.46 -11.23
CA ASN A 20 13.32 -1.00 -9.85
C ASN A 20 12.47 0.24 -9.50
N LEU A 21 11.17 0.17 -9.79
CA LEU A 21 10.17 1.21 -9.52
C LEU A 21 10.39 2.52 -10.28
N ARG A 22 11.28 2.54 -11.27
CA ARG A 22 11.51 3.70 -12.15
C ARG A 22 10.26 4.04 -12.97
N HIS A 23 9.57 3.03 -13.47
CA HIS A 23 8.38 3.19 -14.31
C HIS A 23 7.10 3.04 -13.48
N ASN A 24 6.08 3.84 -13.83
CA ASN A 24 4.75 3.72 -13.23
C ASN A 24 4.07 2.43 -13.67
N VAL A 25 3.35 1.80 -12.74
CA VAL A 25 2.50 0.64 -13.02
C VAL A 25 1.04 1.10 -13.07
N PRO A 26 0.26 0.69 -14.07
CA PRO A 26 -1.18 0.92 -14.05
C PRO A 26 -1.81 0.16 -12.89
N LEU A 27 -2.80 0.78 -12.24
CA LEU A 27 -3.61 0.12 -11.22
C LEU A 27 -4.36 -1.05 -11.87
N ARG A 28 -4.05 -2.29 -11.47
CA ARG A 28 -4.68 -3.50 -12.00
C ARG A 28 -5.50 -4.15 -10.90
N PHE A 29 -6.72 -3.67 -10.74
CA PHE A 29 -7.67 -4.22 -9.78
C PHE A 29 -8.80 -4.97 -10.47
N GLN A 30 -9.30 -6.00 -9.79
CA GLN A 30 -10.52 -6.70 -10.19
C GLN A 30 -11.73 -5.76 -10.04
N THR A 31 -12.36 -5.42 -11.16
CA THR A 31 -13.59 -4.61 -11.20
C THR A 31 -14.86 -5.43 -11.04
N GLU A 32 -14.76 -6.75 -11.21
CA GLU A 32 -15.89 -7.68 -11.19
C GLU A 32 -15.68 -8.80 -10.16
N SER A 33 -16.78 -9.40 -9.71
CA SER A 33 -16.74 -10.57 -8.84
C SER A 33 -16.20 -11.77 -9.61
N CYS A 34 -15.35 -12.59 -8.99
CA CYS A 34 -14.90 -13.82 -9.60
C CYS A 34 -16.04 -14.87 -9.63
N ASP A 35 -16.44 -15.30 -10.82
CA ASP A 35 -17.48 -16.33 -11.03
C ASP A 35 -17.16 -17.68 -10.38
N ARG A 36 -15.87 -17.96 -10.18
CA ARG A 36 -15.38 -19.25 -9.65
C ARG A 36 -15.31 -19.29 -8.12
N CYS A 37 -15.58 -18.18 -7.44
CA CYS A 37 -15.39 -18.09 -5.99
C CYS A 37 -16.68 -17.68 -5.29
N GLN A 38 -17.13 -18.50 -4.35
CA GLN A 38 -18.34 -18.22 -3.55
C GLN A 38 -18.15 -17.10 -2.51
N ARG A 39 -16.90 -16.69 -2.24
CA ARG A 39 -16.54 -15.64 -1.26
C ARG A 39 -15.84 -14.47 -1.93
N CYS A 40 -16.53 -13.83 -2.86
CA CYS A 40 -16.12 -12.55 -3.43
C CYS A 40 -16.72 -11.41 -2.61
N ARG A 41 -15.92 -10.39 -2.35
CA ARG A 41 -16.40 -9.16 -1.72
C ARG A 41 -15.73 -7.95 -2.35
N GLU A 42 -16.46 -6.87 -2.44
CA GLU A 42 -15.90 -5.58 -2.77
C GLU A 42 -15.30 -4.95 -1.50
N ILE A 43 -14.10 -4.39 -1.62
CA ILE A 43 -13.45 -3.64 -0.55
C ILE A 43 -13.08 -2.25 -1.05
N THR A 44 -13.07 -1.28 -0.13
CA THR A 44 -12.57 0.08 -0.38
C THR A 44 -11.26 0.26 0.36
N VAL A 45 -10.23 0.75 -0.33
CA VAL A 45 -8.91 1.01 0.23
C VAL A 45 -8.48 2.42 -0.10
N ASP A 46 -8.03 3.16 0.92
CA ASP A 46 -7.41 4.46 0.72
C ASP A 46 -5.97 4.28 0.27
N ILE A 47 -5.53 5.05 -0.72
CA ILE A 47 -4.17 5.05 -1.23
C ILE A 47 -3.51 6.37 -0.90
N VAL A 48 -2.30 6.28 -0.33
CA VAL A 48 -1.42 7.43 -0.09
C VAL A 48 -0.24 7.39 -1.04
N ARG A 49 -0.04 8.47 -1.79
CA ARG A 49 1.12 8.72 -2.65
C ARG A 49 1.70 10.09 -2.34
N PHE A 50 2.87 10.40 -2.90
CA PHE A 50 3.49 11.72 -2.75
C PHE A 50 2.62 12.87 -3.23
N ASN A 51 1.88 12.70 -4.32
CA ASN A 51 1.14 13.78 -5.00
C ASN A 51 -0.37 13.55 -5.05
N LYS A 52 -0.86 12.50 -4.39
CA LYS A 52 -2.25 12.07 -4.51
C LYS A 52 -2.70 11.29 -3.29
N TYR A 53 -3.93 11.56 -2.86
CA TYR A 53 -4.69 10.71 -1.96
C TYR A 53 -6.01 10.35 -2.64
N GLU A 54 -6.32 9.06 -2.73
CA GLU A 54 -7.52 8.56 -3.42
C GLU A 54 -8.05 7.29 -2.75
N SER A 55 -9.36 7.06 -2.82
CA SER A 55 -9.97 5.80 -2.39
C SER A 55 -10.34 4.98 -3.62
N ILE A 56 -9.93 3.72 -3.65
CA ILE A 56 -10.24 2.78 -4.72
C ILE A 56 -11.17 1.68 -4.22
N ARG A 57 -12.03 1.17 -5.10
CA ARG A 57 -12.88 0.02 -4.84
C ARG A 57 -12.54 -1.11 -5.78
N PHE A 58 -12.46 -2.33 -5.24
CA PHE A 58 -12.15 -3.51 -6.03
C PHE A 58 -12.59 -4.79 -5.35
N TRP A 59 -12.70 -5.85 -6.15
CA TRP A 59 -13.13 -7.17 -5.70
C TRP A 59 -11.95 -8.01 -5.22
N VAL A 60 -12.19 -8.76 -4.14
CA VAL A 60 -11.22 -9.70 -3.57
C VAL A 60 -11.87 -11.05 -3.31
N CYS A 61 -11.12 -12.11 -3.59
CA CYS A 61 -11.45 -13.52 -3.35
C CYS A 61 -10.22 -14.23 -2.81
N GLU A 62 -10.36 -15.49 -2.37
CA GLU A 62 -9.22 -16.36 -2.07
C GLU A 62 -8.31 -16.56 -3.29
N CYS A 63 -8.87 -16.52 -4.49
CA CYS A 63 -8.17 -16.63 -5.76
C CYS A 63 -7.30 -15.42 -6.12
N GLN A 64 -7.65 -14.24 -5.60
CA GLN A 64 -7.05 -12.95 -5.91
C GLN A 64 -7.03 -12.12 -4.63
N PRO A 65 -6.11 -12.44 -3.71
CA PRO A 65 -6.03 -11.75 -2.42
C PRO A 65 -5.74 -10.26 -2.61
N ALA A 66 -6.30 -9.44 -1.71
CA ALA A 66 -6.13 -7.98 -1.74
C ALA A 66 -4.65 -7.56 -1.82
N VAL A 67 -3.81 -8.20 -1.01
CA VAL A 67 -2.37 -7.91 -0.91
C VAL A 67 -1.63 -8.14 -2.23
N ILE A 68 -1.99 -9.17 -2.99
CA ILE A 68 -1.35 -9.47 -4.27
C ILE A 68 -1.72 -8.41 -5.30
N GLN A 69 -3.02 -8.07 -5.41
CA GLN A 69 -3.49 -7.03 -6.34
C GLN A 69 -2.86 -5.67 -6.05
N LEU A 70 -2.71 -5.31 -4.77
CA LEU A 70 -2.06 -4.07 -4.34
C LEU A 70 -0.57 -4.05 -4.68
N ILE A 71 0.19 -5.09 -4.33
CA ILE A 71 1.63 -5.14 -4.60
C ILE A 71 1.90 -5.14 -6.10
N SER A 72 1.15 -5.93 -6.88
CA SER A 72 1.26 -5.92 -8.34
C SER A 72 0.92 -4.56 -8.97
N SER A 73 0.23 -3.67 -8.25
CA SER A 73 -0.08 -2.30 -8.66
C SER A 73 0.89 -1.26 -8.08
N GLY A 74 1.98 -1.67 -7.42
CA GLY A 74 2.96 -0.77 -6.82
C GLY A 74 2.57 -0.22 -5.45
N LEU A 75 1.59 -0.84 -4.78
CA LEU A 75 1.05 -0.39 -3.50
C LEU A 75 1.26 -1.44 -2.42
N PHE A 76 1.55 -1.01 -1.20
CA PHE A 76 1.72 -1.90 -0.07
C PHE A 76 0.62 -1.69 0.98
N PRO A 77 -0.13 -2.74 1.38
CA PRO A 77 -1.22 -2.60 2.35
C PRO A 77 -0.75 -2.42 3.79
N CYS A 78 -1.56 -1.74 4.61
CA CYS A 78 -1.34 -1.62 6.06
C CYS A 78 -1.62 -2.90 6.85
N ALA A 79 -2.38 -3.83 6.26
CA ALA A 79 -2.72 -5.11 6.87
C ALA A 79 -2.89 -6.17 5.77
N PRO A 80 -2.42 -7.41 5.99
CA PRO A 80 -2.38 -8.41 4.92
C PRO A 80 -3.75 -9.03 4.60
N LYS A 81 -4.69 -9.06 5.55
CA LYS A 81 -6.02 -9.70 5.38
C LYS A 81 -7.16 -8.73 5.07
N TYR A 82 -7.16 -7.58 5.73
CA TYR A 82 -8.22 -6.56 5.62
C TYR A 82 -7.56 -5.17 5.54
N PRO A 83 -6.98 -4.81 4.39
CA PRO A 83 -6.34 -3.50 4.26
C PRO A 83 -7.38 -2.40 4.25
N SER A 84 -7.22 -1.40 5.11
CA SER A 84 -7.94 -0.14 5.00
C SER A 84 -7.14 0.90 4.21
N LEU A 85 -5.80 0.88 4.34
CA LEU A 85 -4.86 1.77 3.66
C LEU A 85 -3.89 0.95 2.81
N ALA A 86 -3.46 1.52 1.71
CA ALA A 86 -2.23 1.15 1.03
C ALA A 86 -1.37 2.38 0.75
N VAL A 87 -0.05 2.20 0.76
CA VAL A 87 0.93 3.26 0.52
C VAL A 87 1.74 2.90 -0.72
N ASP A 88 2.08 3.90 -1.55
CA ASP A 88 2.99 3.70 -2.69
C ASP A 88 4.33 3.11 -2.21
N ILE A 89 4.76 2.02 -2.83
CA ILE A 89 6.02 1.33 -2.46
C ILE A 89 7.22 2.26 -2.60
N ARG A 90 7.22 3.20 -3.55
CA ARG A 90 8.32 4.18 -3.70
C ARG A 90 8.40 5.12 -2.51
N MET A 91 7.25 5.48 -1.95
CA MET A 91 7.19 6.30 -0.76
C MET A 91 7.72 5.54 0.46
N LEU A 92 7.40 4.26 0.57
CA LEU A 92 7.94 3.40 1.64
C LEU A 92 9.46 3.23 1.50
N ASP A 93 9.95 2.90 0.30
CA ASP A 93 11.40 2.76 0.04
C ASP A 93 12.15 4.06 0.35
N PHE A 94 11.59 5.22 -0.03
CA PHE A 94 12.14 6.53 0.34
C PHE A 94 12.24 6.71 1.85
N VAL A 95 11.17 6.40 2.60
CA VAL A 95 11.13 6.58 4.06
C VAL A 95 12.06 5.62 4.77
N THR A 96 12.15 4.37 4.32
CA THR A 96 13.11 3.40 4.86
C THR A 96 14.54 3.91 4.68
N ARG A 97 14.90 4.42 3.49
CA ARG A 97 16.22 5.02 3.24
C ARG A 97 16.45 6.30 4.04
N LEU A 98 15.42 7.11 4.26
CA LEU A 98 15.48 8.31 5.09
C LEU A 98 15.80 7.94 6.54
N PHE A 99 15.12 6.95 7.10
CA PHE A 99 15.34 6.49 8.48
C PHE A 99 16.68 5.78 8.70
N CYS A 100 17.41 5.40 7.66
CA CYS A 100 18.82 5.02 7.78
C CYS A 100 19.77 6.23 7.96
N ARG A 101 19.32 7.46 7.67
CA ARG A 101 20.12 8.69 7.69
C ARG A 101 19.71 9.67 8.79
N ILE A 102 18.50 9.54 9.32
CA ILE A 102 17.98 10.32 10.44
C ILE A 102 17.35 9.40 11.47
N SER A 103 17.24 9.85 12.72
CA SER A 103 16.52 9.11 13.75
C SER A 103 15.09 8.80 13.27
N PRO A 104 14.65 7.52 13.31
CA PRO A 104 13.34 7.11 12.80
C PRO A 104 12.20 7.84 13.53
N ASN A 105 11.56 8.78 12.83
CA ASN A 105 10.43 9.54 13.36
C ASN A 105 9.24 9.43 12.40
N HIS A 106 8.54 8.30 12.48
CA HIS A 106 7.36 8.05 11.67
C HIS A 106 6.23 9.04 11.97
N THR A 107 6.12 9.55 13.21
CA THR A 107 5.13 10.57 13.57
C THR A 107 5.36 11.88 12.83
N ALA A 108 6.59 12.40 12.87
CA ALA A 108 6.95 13.62 12.14
C ALA A 108 6.72 13.43 10.64
N TRP A 109 7.16 12.30 10.08
CA TRP A 109 6.91 11.98 8.68
C TRP A 109 5.41 11.97 8.33
N CYS A 110 4.58 11.28 9.11
CA CYS A 110 3.14 11.21 8.86
C CYS A 110 2.47 12.58 8.98
N ASN A 111 2.88 13.40 9.94
CA ASN A 111 2.39 14.77 10.08
C ASN A 111 2.76 15.63 8.87
N THR A 112 4.01 15.54 8.40
CA THR A 112 4.47 16.24 7.19
C THR A 112 3.68 15.81 5.96
N VAL A 113 3.46 14.51 5.76
CA VAL A 113 2.68 13.98 4.63
C VAL A 113 1.22 14.44 4.70
N HIS A 114 0.62 14.38 5.90
CA HIS A 114 -0.73 14.84 6.11
C HIS A 114 -0.86 16.33 5.77
N ASP A 115 0.04 17.16 6.31
CA ASP A 115 0.05 18.59 6.08
C ASP A 115 0.29 18.95 4.59
N TYR A 116 1.25 18.27 3.96
CA TYR A 116 1.54 18.45 2.54
C TYR A 116 0.33 18.12 1.65
N LEU A 117 -0.31 16.98 1.87
CA LEU A 117 -1.50 16.57 1.10
C LEU A 117 -2.71 17.47 1.41
N HIS A 118 -2.83 17.93 2.65
CA HIS A 118 -3.88 18.87 3.06
C HIS A 118 -3.76 20.20 2.30
N HIS A 119 -2.56 20.75 2.17
CA HIS A 119 -2.31 21.96 1.38
C HIS A 119 -2.58 21.77 -0.12
N GLN A 120 -2.52 20.54 -0.63
CA GLN A 120 -2.92 20.20 -2.00
C GLN A 120 -4.44 19.99 -2.15
N GLY A 121 -5.22 20.19 -1.09
CA GLY A 121 -6.68 20.05 -1.09
C GLY A 121 -7.20 18.65 -0.78
N TYR A 122 -6.32 17.70 -0.46
CA TYR A 122 -6.72 16.35 -0.07
C TYR A 122 -7.09 16.28 1.42
N ARG A 123 -8.22 15.64 1.73
CA ARG A 123 -8.64 15.37 3.12
C ARG A 123 -8.52 13.88 3.41
N LEU A 124 -7.56 13.52 4.25
CA LEU A 124 -7.42 12.15 4.72
C LEU A 124 -8.60 11.79 5.63
N LYS A 125 -9.35 10.73 5.27
CA LYS A 125 -10.53 10.27 6.00
C LYS A 125 -10.16 9.07 6.89
N GLY A 126 -10.68 9.04 8.12
CA GLY A 126 -10.57 7.87 9.01
C GLY A 126 -10.60 8.22 10.49
N GLN A 127 -11.17 7.31 11.31
CA GLN A 127 -11.08 7.38 12.78
C GLN A 127 -9.69 6.96 13.28
N ASP A 128 -9.02 6.04 12.57
CA ASP A 128 -7.64 5.69 12.85
C ASP A 128 -6.71 6.73 12.23
N PRO A 129 -5.84 7.35 13.04
CA PRO A 129 -4.95 8.37 12.55
C PRO A 129 -3.90 7.76 11.62
N LEU A 130 -3.55 8.49 10.56
CA LEU A 130 -2.63 8.06 9.49
C LEU A 130 -1.35 7.43 10.03
N HIS A 131 -0.84 7.91 11.17
CA HIS A 131 0.36 7.39 11.83
C HIS A 131 0.30 5.89 12.12
N ARG A 132 -0.84 5.36 12.59
CA ARG A 132 -0.95 3.94 12.96
C ARG A 132 -0.97 3.05 11.71
N ARG A 133 -1.78 3.43 10.72
CA ARG A 133 -1.91 2.69 9.45
C ARG A 133 -0.61 2.73 8.66
N PHE A 134 0.06 3.88 8.60
CA PHE A 134 1.36 4.03 7.96
C PHE A 134 2.46 3.25 8.69
N GLY A 135 2.54 3.35 10.02
CA GLY A 135 3.51 2.60 10.82
C GLY A 135 3.41 1.09 10.61
N ASN A 136 2.19 0.55 10.62
CA ASN A 136 1.96 -0.85 10.30
C ASN A 136 2.41 -1.21 8.88
N THR A 137 2.10 -0.36 7.90
CA THR A 137 2.51 -0.56 6.49
C THR A 137 4.03 -0.63 6.38
N LEU A 138 4.73 0.32 7.00
CA LEU A 138 6.19 0.40 7.00
C LEU A 138 6.83 -0.82 7.69
N GLN A 139 6.28 -1.25 8.83
CA GLN A 139 6.76 -2.45 9.52
C GLN A 139 6.65 -3.70 8.64
N TRP A 140 5.50 -3.89 7.98
CA TRP A 140 5.30 -5.03 7.08
C TRP A 140 6.21 -4.96 5.85
N PHE A 141 6.42 -3.75 5.30
CA PHE A 141 7.32 -3.55 4.17
C PHE A 141 8.77 -3.85 4.52
N ASN A 142 9.25 -3.35 5.67
CA ASN A 142 10.61 -3.64 6.15
C ASN A 142 10.82 -5.12 6.50
N SER A 143 9.75 -5.86 6.79
CA SER A 143 9.83 -7.32 7.02
C SER A 143 9.90 -8.13 5.71
N LEU A 144 9.70 -7.48 4.56
CA LEU A 144 9.72 -8.09 3.24
C LEU A 144 11.03 -7.81 2.47
N GLN A 145 11.74 -6.72 2.81
CA GLN A 145 13.08 -6.41 2.32
C GLN A 145 14.14 -7.27 3.00
#